data_AF-A0A6J6IZY5-F1
#
_entry.id   AF-A0A6J6IZY5-F1
#
_cell.length_a   1.000
_cell.length_b   1.000
_cell.length_c   1.000
_cell.angle_alpha   90.00
_cell.angle_beta   90.00
_cell.angle_gamma   90.00
#
_symmetry.space_group_name_H-M   'P 1'
#
loop_
_entity.id
_entity.type
_entity.pdbx_description
1 polymer ?
#
loop_
_entity_poly.entity_id
_entity_poly.type
_entity_poly.pdbx_seq_one_letter_code
_entity_poly.pdbx_strand_id
1 'polypeptide(L)'
;MLARQLITSGFRGSVAEASQVATCKMYNTNMELIRGYQKSLYKAFGNPIGVVFTLVILILNGIVPIVAVMQGSGLALWAFVLIFLSRVFSSLRTGGIPSTALLHPVAVGLLIILIFYSWYGRLTKTLTWRDRNIIHG
;
A
#
# COMPACT_ATOMS: atom_id res chain seq x y z
N MET A 1 25.97 -5.22 11.06
CA MET A 1 25.21 -5.50 9.83
C MET A 1 25.73 -6.80 9.22
N LEU A 2 25.20 -7.95 9.66
CA LEU A 2 25.66 -9.27 9.19
C LEU A 2 25.57 -9.40 7.66
N ALA A 3 24.43 -9.03 7.08
CA ALA A 3 24.24 -9.05 5.63
C ALA A 3 25.25 -8.19 4.86
N ARG A 4 25.58 -6.99 5.39
CA ARG A 4 26.59 -6.12 4.78
C ARG A 4 27.98 -6.76 4.83
N GLN A 5 28.34 -7.37 5.96
CA GLN A 5 29.62 -8.06 6.12
C GLN A 5 29.74 -9.25 5.16
N LEU A 6 28.68 -10.06 5.04
CA LEU A 6 28.63 -11.20 4.11
C LEU A 6 28.82 -10.77 2.66
N ILE A 7 28.11 -9.73 2.21
CA ILE A 7 28.25 -9.20 0.85
C ILE A 7 29.68 -8.67 0.62
N THR A 8 30.26 -7.95 1.58
CA THR A 8 31.64 -7.45 1.45
C THR A 8 32.69 -8.56 1.43
N SER A 9 32.40 -9.72 2.02
CA SER A 9 33.24 -10.92 1.95
C SER A 9 32.98 -11.81 0.72
N GLY A 10 32.23 -11.32 -0.28
CA GLY A 10 32.01 -12.01 -1.56
C GLY A 10 30.83 -12.98 -1.59
N PHE A 11 30.03 -13.08 -0.52
CA PHE A 11 28.81 -13.87 -0.54
C PHE A 11 27.71 -13.18 -1.36
N ARG A 12 26.86 -13.99 -2.00
CA ARG A 12 25.68 -13.52 -2.74
C ARG A 12 24.43 -13.73 -1.89
N GLY A 13 23.58 -12.71 -1.83
CA GLY A 13 22.25 -12.82 -1.24
C GLY A 13 21.18 -13.06 -2.31
N SER A 14 20.13 -13.79 -1.95
CA SER A 14 18.89 -13.90 -2.73
C SER A 14 17.69 -13.49 -1.86
N VAL A 15 16.57 -13.19 -2.51
CA VAL A 15 15.29 -12.99 -1.83
C VAL A 15 14.61 -14.34 -1.72
N ALA A 16 14.22 -14.71 -0.50
CA ALA A 16 13.43 -15.91 -0.24
C ALA A 16 12.09 -15.52 0.40
N GLU A 17 11.04 -16.26 0.07
CA GLU A 17 9.75 -16.16 0.72
C GLU A 17 9.85 -16.87 2.08
N ALA A 18 9.85 -16.08 3.16
CA ALA A 18 10.06 -16.56 4.51
C ALA A 18 8.82 -16.38 5.41
N SER A 19 7.63 -16.24 4.81
CA SER A 19 6.41 -15.93 5.58
C SER A 19 5.99 -17.07 6.51
N GLN A 20 6.39 -18.31 6.19
CA GLN A 20 6.13 -19.50 7.01
C GLN A 20 7.10 -19.67 8.19
N VAL A 21 8.25 -18.99 8.19
CA VAL A 21 9.32 -19.20 9.19
C VAL A 21 9.62 -17.97 10.04
N ALA A 22 9.13 -16.79 9.64
CA ALA A 22 9.37 -15.55 10.36
C ALA A 22 8.10 -14.68 10.41
N THR A 23 7.77 -14.20 11.61
CA THR A 23 6.73 -13.18 11.82
C THR A 23 7.38 -11.85 12.16
N CYS A 24 7.12 -10.83 11.34
CA CYS A 24 7.64 -9.47 11.55
C CYS A 24 6.49 -8.53 11.92
N LYS A 25 6.45 -8.08 13.19
CA LYS A 25 5.56 -6.99 13.61
C LYS A 25 6.30 -5.66 13.49
N MET A 26 6.00 -4.90 12.44
CA MET A 26 6.69 -3.63 12.18
C MET A 26 6.17 -2.45 13.02
N TYR A 27 4.88 -2.47 13.36
CA TYR A 27 4.17 -1.39 14.04
C TYR A 27 3.34 -1.93 15.20
N ASN A 28 3.32 -1.20 16.32
CA ASN A 28 2.55 -1.57 17.51
C ASN A 28 1.24 -0.80 17.61
N THR A 29 1.14 0.37 17.01
CA THR A 29 -0.05 1.22 17.06
C THR A 29 -0.52 1.66 15.68
N ASN A 30 -1.80 2.02 15.56
CA ASN A 30 -2.38 2.57 14.33
C ASN A 30 -1.69 3.86 13.90
N MET A 31 -1.28 4.69 14.87
CA MET A 31 -0.57 5.95 14.58
C MET A 31 0.83 5.68 14.00
N GLU A 32 1.56 4.69 14.52
CA GLU A 32 2.84 4.26 13.96
C GLU A 32 2.68 3.73 12.52
N LEU A 33 1.61 2.97 12.26
CA LEU A 33 1.27 2.49 10.92
C LEU A 33 1.03 3.65 9.95
N ILE A 34 0.19 4.62 10.33
CA ILE A 34 -0.13 5.80 9.53
C ILE A 34 1.13 6.62 9.24
N ARG A 35 1.96 6.89 10.25
CA ARG A 35 3.26 7.59 10.07
C ARG A 35 4.23 6.79 9.20
N GLY A 36 4.19 5.47 9.30
CA GLY A 36 4.92 4.55 8.43
C GLY A 36 4.57 4.73 6.96
N TYR A 37 3.27 4.74 6.65
CA TYR A 37 2.75 5.00 5.31
C TYR A 37 3.04 6.42 4.84
N GLN A 38 2.92 7.41 5.73
CA GLN A 38 3.24 8.80 5.43
C GLN A 38 4.70 8.96 4.95
N LYS A 39 5.63 8.18 5.51
CA LYS A 39 7.02 8.14 5.03
C LYS A 39 7.16 7.44 3.67
N SER A 40 6.52 6.29 3.49
CA SER A 40 6.85 5.38 2.40
C SER A 40 6.16 5.72 1.07
N LEU A 41 4.91 6.20 1.12
CA LEU A 41 4.08 6.34 -0.08
C LEU A 41 4.62 7.39 -1.06
N TYR A 42 5.10 8.53 -0.55
CA TYR A 42 5.75 9.53 -1.38
C TYR A 42 6.95 8.94 -2.14
N LYS A 43 7.78 8.16 -1.47
CA LYS A 43 8.95 7.52 -2.09
C LYS A 43 8.57 6.41 -3.07
N ALA A 44 7.48 5.70 -2.79
CA ALA A 44 6.98 4.63 -3.66
C ALA A 44 6.43 5.15 -4.99
N PHE A 45 5.73 6.28 -4.98
CA PHE A 45 5.11 6.85 -6.19
C PHE A 45 5.91 8.01 -6.81
N GLY A 46 6.93 8.51 -6.12
CA GLY A 46 8.00 9.32 -6.68
C GLY A 46 7.59 10.73 -7.09
N ASN A 47 7.22 10.91 -8.36
CA ASN A 47 6.93 12.23 -8.96
C ASN A 47 5.40 12.51 -9.01
N PRO A 48 4.98 13.76 -9.25
CA PRO A 48 3.55 14.10 -9.29
C PRO A 48 2.77 13.30 -10.34
N ILE A 49 3.39 12.97 -11.47
CA ILE A 49 2.77 12.21 -12.57
C ILE A 49 2.45 10.78 -12.11
N GLY A 50 3.40 10.11 -11.45
CA GLY A 50 3.23 8.75 -10.92
C GLY A 50 2.13 8.68 -9.87
N VAL A 51 1.96 9.75 -9.08
CA VAL A 51 0.86 9.86 -8.12
C VAL A 51 -0.48 10.01 -8.81
N VAL A 52 -0.60 10.93 -9.77
CA VAL A 52 -1.85 11.10 -10.52
C VAL A 52 -2.24 9.80 -11.20
N PHE A 53 -1.29 9.13 -11.85
CA PHE A 53 -1.51 7.82 -12.47
C PHE A 53 -1.98 6.77 -11.46
N THR A 54 -1.34 6.70 -10.29
CA THR A 54 -1.73 5.79 -9.20
C THR A 54 -3.14 6.09 -8.69
N LEU A 55 -3.47 7.36 -8.48
CA LEU A 55 -4.79 7.80 -8.03
C LEU A 55 -5.87 7.42 -9.06
N VAL A 56 -5.60 7.63 -10.35
CA VAL A 56 -6.52 7.24 -11.43
C VAL A 56 -6.77 5.74 -11.40
N ILE A 57 -5.72 4.90 -11.34
CA ILE A 57 -5.89 3.44 -11.27
C ILE A 57 -6.67 3.02 -10.04
N LEU A 58 -6.36 3.60 -8.87
CA LEU A 58 -7.05 3.30 -7.62
C LEU A 58 -8.53 3.65 -7.70
N ILE A 59 -8.87 4.84 -8.23
CA ILE A 59 -10.26 5.28 -8.39
C ILE A 59 -11.01 4.38 -9.37
N LEU A 60 -10.41 4.09 -10.53
CA LEU A 60 -11.02 3.26 -11.59
C LEU A 60 -11.29 1.83 -11.13
N ASN A 61 -10.44 1.25 -10.29
CA ASN A 61 -10.61 -0.13 -9.82
C ASN A 61 -11.32 -0.24 -8.46
N GLY A 62 -11.25 0.80 -7.62
CA GLY A 62 -11.78 0.77 -6.26
C GLY A 62 -13.12 1.45 -6.08
N ILE A 63 -13.37 2.57 -6.78
CA ILE A 63 -14.49 3.47 -6.51
C ILE A 63 -15.49 3.48 -7.67
N VAL A 64 -15.01 3.57 -8.92
CA VAL A 64 -15.88 3.64 -10.10
C VAL A 64 -16.83 2.44 -10.21
N PRO A 65 -16.41 1.17 -10.02
CA PRO A 65 -17.29 0.02 -10.17
C PRO A 65 -18.46 0.07 -9.18
N ILE A 66 -18.22 0.45 -7.92
CA ILE A 66 -19.29 0.50 -6.91
C ILE A 66 -20.26 1.66 -7.19
N VAL A 67 -19.77 2.84 -7.57
CA VAL A 67 -20.61 3.98 -7.92
C VAL A 67 -21.48 3.67 -9.15
N ALA A 68 -20.90 3.03 -10.17
CA ALA A 68 -21.62 2.67 -11.38
C ALA A 68 -22.64 1.53 -11.16
N VAL A 69 -22.38 0.59 -10.24
CA VAL A 69 -23.38 -0.40 -9.80
C VAL A 69 -24.58 0.29 -9.13
N MET A 70 -24.33 1.27 -8.26
CA MET A 70 -25.41 2.04 -7.62
C MET A 70 -26.25 2.84 -8.62
N GLN A 71 -25.69 3.17 -9.79
CA GLN A 71 -26.40 3.80 -10.91
C GLN A 71 -27.15 2.79 -11.81
N GLY A 72 -27.12 1.49 -11.49
CA GLY A 72 -27.84 0.45 -12.22
C GLY A 72 -27.06 -0.17 -13.39
N SER A 73 -25.75 0.06 -13.51
CA SER A 73 -24.96 -0.52 -14.60
C SER A 73 -24.66 -2.01 -14.37
N GLY A 74 -25.22 -2.88 -15.21
CA GLY A 74 -24.95 -4.31 -15.18
C GLY A 74 -23.49 -4.67 -15.51
N LEU A 75 -22.83 -3.88 -16.37
CA LEU A 75 -21.41 -4.08 -16.69
C LEU A 75 -20.50 -3.75 -15.49
N ALA A 76 -20.86 -2.74 -14.72
CA ALA A 76 -20.14 -2.39 -13.50
C ALA A 76 -20.24 -3.47 -12.42
N LEU A 77 -21.36 -4.21 -12.37
CA LEU A 77 -21.54 -5.33 -11.46
C LEU A 77 -20.53 -6.45 -11.76
N TRP A 78 -20.39 -6.82 -13.03
CA TRP A 78 -19.39 -7.81 -13.44
C TRP A 78 -17.97 -7.34 -13.14
N ALA A 79 -17.65 -6.07 -13.41
CA ALA A 79 -16.34 -5.51 -13.07
C ALA A 79 -16.08 -5.58 -11.55
N PHE A 80 -17.06 -5.20 -10.73
CA PHE A 80 -16.96 -5.29 -9.27
C PHE A 80 -16.72 -6.73 -8.78
N VAL A 81 -17.47 -7.70 -9.32
CA VAL A 81 -17.31 -9.12 -8.98
C VAL A 81 -15.91 -9.64 -9.34
N LEU A 82 -15.39 -9.30 -10.53
CA LEU A 82 -14.05 -9.72 -10.95
C LEU A 82 -12.96 -9.10 -10.06
N ILE A 83 -13.08 -7.81 -9.73
CA ILE A 83 -12.16 -7.14 -8.80
C ILE A 83 -12.23 -7.81 -7.43
N PHE A 84 -13.43 -8.05 -6.90
CA PHE A 84 -13.62 -8.72 -5.63
C PHE A 84 -12.96 -10.11 -5.60
N LEU A 85 -13.18 -10.93 -6.63
CA LEU A 85 -12.56 -12.25 -6.76
C LEU A 85 -11.02 -12.16 -6.78
N SER A 86 -10.47 -11.20 -7.52
CA SER A 86 -9.01 -10.98 -7.56
C SER A 86 -8.43 -10.71 -6.15
N ARG A 87 -9.17 -9.96 -5.32
CA ARG A 87 -8.80 -9.64 -3.93
C ARG A 87 -8.94 -10.86 -3.02
N VAL A 88 -9.98 -11.68 -3.21
CA VAL A 88 -10.12 -12.96 -2.49
C VAL A 88 -8.95 -13.88 -2.78
N PHE A 89 -8.58 -14.07 -4.06
CA PHE A 89 -7.43 -14.89 -4.44
C PHE A 89 -6.11 -14.36 -3.86
N SER A 90 -5.91 -13.04 -3.89
CA SER A 90 -4.73 -12.41 -3.29
C SER A 90 -4.68 -12.63 -1.78
N SER A 91 -5.83 -12.55 -1.10
CA SER A 91 -5.95 -12.77 0.35
C SER A 91 -5.60 -14.21 0.71
N LEU A 92 -6.15 -15.19 -0.01
CA LEU A 92 -5.87 -16.61 0.19
C LEU A 92 -4.39 -16.95 0.01
N ARG A 93 -3.73 -16.37 -1.01
CA ARG A 93 -2.29 -16.58 -1.23
C ARG A 93 -1.40 -15.93 -0.18
N THR A 94 -1.85 -14.85 0.45
CA THR A 94 -1.06 -14.08 1.43
C THR A 94 -1.42 -14.38 2.87
N GLY A 95 -2.32 -15.35 3.12
CA GLY A 95 -2.81 -15.68 4.47
C GLY A 95 -3.72 -14.61 5.08
N GLY A 96 -4.28 -13.73 4.25
CA GLY A 96 -5.24 -12.70 4.65
C GLY A 96 -6.66 -13.27 4.87
N ILE A 97 -7.51 -12.45 5.48
CA ILE A 97 -8.93 -12.79 5.70
C ILE A 97 -9.72 -12.45 4.42
N PRO A 98 -10.36 -13.41 3.72
CA PRO A 98 -11.02 -13.15 2.43
C PRO A 98 -12.18 -12.16 2.49
N SER A 99 -12.92 -12.11 3.60
CA SER A 99 -14.05 -11.19 3.77
C SER A 99 -13.66 -9.71 3.70
N THR A 100 -12.39 -9.39 3.96
CA THR A 100 -11.86 -8.02 3.82
C THR A 100 -11.87 -7.50 2.38
N ALA A 101 -12.02 -8.39 1.39
CA ALA A 101 -12.16 -8.00 -0.01
C ALA A 101 -13.42 -7.13 -0.25
N LEU A 102 -14.49 -7.28 0.55
CA LEU A 102 -15.68 -6.41 0.45
C LEU A 102 -15.36 -4.96 0.84
N LEU A 103 -14.40 -4.78 1.75
CA LEU A 103 -13.93 -3.47 2.19
C LEU A 103 -12.90 -2.87 1.24
N HIS A 104 -12.66 -3.48 0.07
CA HIS A 104 -11.70 -2.96 -0.90
C HIS A 104 -11.96 -1.50 -1.31
N PRO A 105 -13.19 -1.05 -1.60
CA PRO A 105 -13.46 0.36 -1.90
C PRO A 105 -13.07 1.29 -0.75
N VAL A 106 -13.36 0.88 0.50
CA VAL A 106 -12.99 1.63 1.71
C VAL A 106 -11.47 1.68 1.87
N ALA A 107 -10.79 0.54 1.68
CA ALA A 107 -9.33 0.46 1.75
C ALA A 107 -8.66 1.35 0.70
N VAL A 108 -9.21 1.41 -0.51
CA VAL A 108 -8.74 2.32 -1.57
C VAL A 108 -8.92 3.78 -1.16
N GLY A 109 -10.07 4.16 -0.61
CA GLY A 109 -10.30 5.51 -0.10
C GLY A 109 -9.31 5.90 0.99
N LEU A 110 -9.07 5.02 1.96
CA LEU A 110 -8.05 5.23 3.00
C LEU A 110 -6.64 5.35 2.42
N LEU A 111 -6.29 4.53 1.43
CA LEU A 111 -4.99 4.61 0.77
C LEU A 111 -4.80 5.94 0.03
N ILE A 112 -5.83 6.43 -0.66
CA ILE A 112 -5.81 7.74 -1.31
C ILE A 112 -5.55 8.84 -0.28
N ILE A 113 -6.26 8.82 0.86
CA ILE A 113 -6.04 9.77 1.96
C ILE A 113 -4.59 9.71 2.46
N LEU A 114 -4.03 8.52 2.64
CA LEU A 114 -2.64 8.34 3.07
C LEU A 114 -1.62 8.83 2.04
N ILE A 115 -1.91 8.69 0.73
CA ILE A 115 -1.07 9.24 -0.33
C ILE A 115 -1.04 10.77 -0.23
N PHE A 116 -2.18 11.43 -0.09
CA PHE A 116 -2.24 12.88 0.12
C PHE A 116 -1.51 13.30 1.39
N TYR A 117 -1.70 12.58 2.49
CA TYR A 117 -1.04 12.86 3.77
C TYR A 117 0.49 12.71 3.69
N SER A 118 0.97 11.72 2.94
CA SER A 118 2.39 11.50 2.65
C SER A 118 3.00 12.65 1.85
N TRP A 119 2.31 13.11 0.82
CA TRP A 119 2.74 14.23 -0.02
C TRP A 119 2.71 15.56 0.73
N TYR A 120 1.67 15.81 1.51
CA TYR A 120 1.59 16.96 2.39
C TYR A 120 2.79 17.00 3.33
N GLY A 121 3.10 15.89 4.01
CA GLY A 121 4.26 15.79 4.91
C GLY A 121 5.59 16.08 4.23
N ARG A 122 5.76 15.68 2.96
CA ARG A 122 6.95 16.03 2.17
C ARG A 122 7.03 17.53 1.92
N LEU A 123 5.94 18.14 1.47
CA LEU A 123 5.89 19.56 1.12
C LEU A 123 6.14 20.44 2.36
N THR A 124 5.58 20.08 3.50
CA THR A 124 5.75 20.81 4.78
C THR A 124 7.06 20.52 5.49
N LYS A 125 7.86 19.61 4.95
CA LYS A 125 9.08 19.09 5.57
C LYS A 125 8.89 18.56 7.00
N THR A 126 7.75 17.93 7.30
CA THR A 126 7.43 17.40 8.63
C THR A 126 7.60 15.88 8.73
N LEU A 127 8.19 15.25 7.73
CA LEU A 127 8.38 13.80 7.71
C LEU A 127 9.41 13.39 8.78
N THR A 128 8.91 12.68 9.79
CA THR A 128 9.73 12.10 10.85
C THR A 128 9.55 10.58 10.88
N TRP A 129 10.60 9.85 11.23
CA TRP A 129 10.55 8.40 11.38
C TRP A 129 11.38 7.94 12.57
N ARG A 130 10.71 7.33 13.56
CA ARG A 130 11.34 6.91 14.83
C ARG A 130 12.23 8.02 15.39
N ASP A 131 11.61 9.20 15.52
CA ASP A 131 12.19 10.44 16.05
C ASP A 131 13.38 11.00 15.28
N ARG A 132 13.60 10.53 14.04
CA ARG A 132 14.59 11.11 13.11
C ARG A 132 13.89 11.85 11.98
N ASN A 133 14.35 13.05 11.69
CA ASN A 133 13.91 13.78 10.51
C ASN A 133 14.50 13.10 9.27
N ILE A 134 13.66 12.77 8.29
CA ILE A 134 14.06 11.98 7.11
C ILE A 134 14.34 12.84 5.88
N ILE A 135 14.25 14.15 6.05
CA ILE A 135 14.39 15.12 4.96
C ILE A 135 15.81 15.67 5.02
N HIS A 136 16.72 14.93 4.43
CA HIS A 136 17.95 15.52 3.93
C HIS A 136 17.64 16.01 2.52
N GLY A 137 17.69 17.34 2.35
CA GLY A 137 17.68 17.98 1.04
C GLY A 137 18.91 17.59 0.24
#